data_AF-A0AAN9BV16-F1
#
_entry.id   AF-A0AAN9BV16-F1
#
_cell.length_a   1.000
_cell.length_b   1.000
_cell.length_c   1.000
_cell.angle_alpha   90.00
_cell.angle_beta   90.00
_cell.angle_gamma   90.00
#
_symmetry.space_group_name_H-M   'P 1'
#
loop_
_entity.id
_entity.type
_entity.pdbx_description
1 polymer ?
#
loop_
_entity_poly.entity_id
_entity_poly.type
_entity_poly.pdbx_seq_one_letter_code
_entity_poly.pdbx_strand_id
1 'polypeptide(L)'
;MPDERLPKRLFYGELQQGQRSHGGQKKRFKDTLKASLKAFSINPDTWEKSALDRATWRSSIHKGAKMCEASRTTAAELMRQTRKVRAINPPGDVPLVPCPFCVRTFRARIGLVSHLRTHRNSQPQQPPDD
;
A
#
# COMPACT_ATOMS: atom_id res chain seq x y z
N MET A 1 31.31 13.19 -3.60
CA MET A 1 30.62 14.05 -2.61
C MET A 1 30.75 13.45 -1.22
N PRO A 2 31.11 14.25 -0.19
CA PRO A 2 31.18 13.82 1.21
C PRO A 2 29.84 13.32 1.76
N ASP A 3 29.86 12.44 2.76
CA ASP A 3 28.66 11.82 3.36
C ASP A 3 27.85 12.78 4.23
N GLU A 4 28.47 13.80 4.83
CA GLU A 4 27.74 14.74 5.70
C GLU A 4 26.91 15.75 4.91
N ARG A 5 27.13 15.87 3.60
CA ARG A 5 26.47 16.88 2.77
C ARG A 5 24.97 16.61 2.66
N LEU A 6 24.16 17.64 2.93
CA LEU A 6 22.69 17.58 2.92
C LEU A 6 22.08 16.86 1.70
N PRO A 7 22.53 17.10 0.45
CA PRO A 7 21.97 16.38 -0.69
C PRO A 7 22.20 14.86 -0.60
N LYS A 8 23.40 14.42 -0.21
CA LYS A 8 23.72 12.99 -0.10
C LYS A 8 22.95 12.35 1.06
N ARG A 9 22.86 13.02 2.21
CA ARG A 9 22.04 12.59 3.35
C ARG A 9 20.56 12.44 2.99
N LEU A 10 20.01 13.37 2.22
CA LEU A 10 18.60 13.33 1.81
C LEU A 10 18.34 12.23 0.78
N PHE A 11 19.18 12.11 -0.25
CA PHE A 11 19.00 11.11 -1.31
C PHE A 11 19.17 9.66 -0.82
N TYR A 12 20.13 9.43 0.07
CA TYR A 12 20.46 8.10 0.60
C TYR A 12 19.86 7.83 1.98
N GLY A 13 19.12 8.80 2.54
CA GLY A 13 18.35 8.63 3.76
C GLY A 13 17.25 7.56 3.59
N GLU A 14 17.11 6.74 4.62
CA GLU A 14 16.05 5.75 4.69
C GLU A 14 14.71 6.43 4.95
N LEU A 15 13.67 6.00 4.22
CA LEU A 15 12.32 6.49 4.46
C LEU A 15 11.79 5.90 5.77
N GLN A 16 11.14 6.73 6.59
CA GLN A 16 10.45 6.29 7.82
C GLN A 16 9.40 5.22 7.53
N GLN A 17 8.81 5.27 6.34
CA GLN A 17 7.84 4.32 5.81
C GLN A 17 8.33 3.80 4.45
N GLY A 18 8.64 2.52 4.34
CA GLY A 18 9.15 1.95 3.09
C GLY A 18 9.91 0.64 3.25
N GLN A 19 9.32 -0.37 3.88
CA GLN A 19 9.90 -1.72 3.86
C GLN A 19 9.74 -2.35 2.46
N ARG A 20 10.78 -3.08 2.02
CA ARG A 20 10.67 -4.02 0.89
C ARG A 20 10.02 -5.33 1.40
N SER A 21 9.78 -6.31 0.52
CA SER A 21 9.28 -7.65 0.91
C SER A 21 10.05 -8.20 2.12
N HIS A 22 9.38 -8.98 2.97
CA HIS A 22 9.86 -9.44 4.28
C HIS A 22 11.38 -9.72 4.31
N GLY A 23 12.10 -8.99 5.19
CA GLY A 23 13.56 -9.10 5.36
C GLY A 23 14.42 -8.12 4.53
N GLY A 24 13.83 -7.32 3.64
CA GLY A 24 14.58 -6.37 2.81
C GLY A 24 14.97 -5.05 3.50
N GLN A 25 16.07 -4.44 3.05
CA GLN A 25 16.51 -3.10 3.48
C GLN A 25 15.42 -2.03 3.24
N LYS A 26 15.35 -1.04 4.13
CA LYS A 26 14.45 0.12 3.98
C LYS A 26 14.72 0.86 2.67
N LYS A 27 13.64 1.29 2.02
CA LYS A 27 13.68 2.06 0.79
C LYS A 27 14.32 3.43 1.06
N ARG A 28 15.21 3.86 0.17
CA ARG A 28 15.83 5.19 0.24
C ARG A 28 15.04 6.20 -0.59
N PHE A 29 15.18 7.49 -0.31
CA PHE A 29 14.51 8.54 -1.08
C PHE A 29 14.78 8.45 -2.59
N LYS A 30 16.03 8.16 -3.00
CA LYS A 30 16.41 7.93 -4.40
C LYS A 30 15.57 6.85 -5.10
N ASP A 31 15.18 5.80 -4.40
CA ASP A 31 14.38 4.72 -4.98
C ASP A 31 12.96 5.17 -5.33
N THR A 32 12.41 6.11 -4.55
CA THR A 32 11.10 6.72 -4.84
C THR A 32 11.19 7.59 -6.09
N LEU A 33 12.24 8.40 -6.24
CA LEU A 33 12.45 9.19 -7.45
C LEU A 33 12.58 8.32 -8.70
N LYS A 34 13.35 7.22 -8.65
CA LYS A 34 13.45 6.28 -9.77
C LYS A 34 12.09 5.68 -10.14
N ALA A 35 11.26 5.34 -9.15
CA ALA A 35 9.92 4.81 -9.39
C ALA A 35 9.03 5.85 -10.06
N SER A 36 9.06 7.11 -9.59
CA SER A 36 8.32 8.22 -10.21
C SER A 36 8.78 8.50 -11.64
N LEU A 37 10.09 8.51 -11.92
CA LEU A 37 10.62 8.70 -13.27
C LEU A 37 10.12 7.60 -14.22
N LYS A 38 10.17 6.33 -13.80
CA LYS A 38 9.60 5.22 -14.59
C LYS A 38 8.10 5.40 -14.83
N ALA A 39 7.34 5.82 -13.81
CA ALA A 39 5.91 6.09 -13.95
C ALA A 39 5.60 7.26 -14.90
N PHE A 40 6.52 8.21 -15.03
CA PHE A 40 6.43 9.35 -15.95
C PHE A 40 6.98 9.03 -17.34
N SER A 41 7.35 7.79 -17.62
CA SER A 41 7.99 7.35 -18.86
C SER A 41 9.32 8.06 -19.14
N ILE A 42 10.05 8.43 -18.08
CA ILE A 42 11.39 9.02 -18.15
C ILE A 42 12.42 7.94 -17.80
N ASN A 43 13.43 7.78 -18.65
CA ASN A 43 14.49 6.80 -18.42
C ASN A 43 15.37 7.21 -17.22
N PRO A 44 15.46 6.40 -16.14
CA PRO A 44 16.25 6.72 -14.95
C PRO A 44 17.76 6.81 -15.15
N ASP A 45 18.30 6.30 -16.27
CA ASP A 45 19.74 6.29 -16.53
C ASP A 45 20.18 7.44 -17.45
N THR A 46 19.24 8.05 -18.20
CA THR A 46 19.53 9.15 -19.13
C THR A 46 18.83 10.46 -18.79
N TRP A 47 18.07 10.51 -17.68
CA TRP A 47 17.31 11.70 -17.28
C TRP A 47 18.17 12.96 -17.08
N GLU A 48 19.44 12.83 -16.67
CA GLU A 48 20.35 13.98 -16.50
C GLU A 48 20.59 14.71 -17.82
N LYS A 49 20.74 13.97 -18.93
CA LYS A 49 20.89 14.55 -20.27
C LYS A 49 19.64 15.30 -20.69
N SER A 50 18.46 14.72 -20.40
CA SER A 50 17.17 15.37 -20.66
C SER A 50 16.92 16.58 -19.76
N ALA A 51 17.51 16.61 -18.56
CA ALA A 51 17.37 17.71 -17.61
C ALA A 51 18.22 18.95 -17.95
N LEU A 52 19.20 18.81 -18.86
CA LEU A 52 20.01 19.93 -19.37
C LEU A 52 19.13 20.97 -20.07
N ASP A 53 18.15 20.51 -20.86
CA ASP A 53 17.11 21.39 -21.37
C ASP A 53 15.98 21.49 -20.34
N ARG A 54 16.00 22.60 -19.61
CA ARG A 54 15.03 22.89 -18.55
C ARG A 54 13.59 22.98 -19.06
N ALA A 55 13.37 23.48 -20.28
CA ALA A 55 12.02 23.65 -20.83
C ALA A 55 11.40 22.28 -21.14
N THR A 56 12.14 21.45 -21.89
CA THR A 56 11.74 20.08 -22.21
C THR A 56 11.58 19.24 -20.95
N TRP A 57 12.50 19.34 -19.99
CA TRP A 57 12.41 18.63 -18.71
C TRP A 57 11.12 18.95 -17.94
N ARG A 58 10.77 20.23 -17.79
CA ARG A 58 9.54 20.64 -17.09
C ARG A 58 8.29 20.12 -17.79
N SER A 59 8.26 20.18 -19.13
CA SER A 59 7.15 19.67 -19.93
C SER A 59 6.98 18.16 -19.76
N SER A 60 8.06 17.39 -19.85
CA SER A 60 8.04 15.93 -19.66
C SER A 60 7.56 15.53 -18.27
N ILE A 61 8.05 16.20 -17.22
CA ILE A 61 7.61 15.94 -15.85
C ILE A 61 6.13 16.25 -15.66
N HIS A 62 5.65 17.39 -16.16
CA HIS A 62 4.25 17.78 -16.01
C HIS A 62 3.31 16.83 -16.77
N LYS A 63 3.69 16.45 -17.99
CA LYS A 63 2.97 15.43 -18.78
C LYS A 63 2.91 14.09 -18.04
N GLY A 64 4.04 13.60 -17.54
CA GLY A 64 4.12 12.34 -16.81
C GLY A 64 3.31 12.37 -15.52
N ALA A 65 3.36 13.46 -14.76
CA ALA A 65 2.56 13.64 -13.55
C ALA A 65 1.06 13.58 -13.86
N LYS A 66 0.59 14.33 -14.86
CA LYS A 66 -0.81 14.32 -15.28
C LYS A 66 -1.29 12.93 -15.70
N MET A 67 -0.47 12.19 -16.44
CA MET A 67 -0.78 10.81 -16.82
C MET A 67 -0.87 9.88 -15.61
N CYS A 68 0.10 9.96 -14.70
CA CYS A 68 0.13 9.14 -13.49
C CYS A 68 -1.11 9.40 -12.60
N GLU A 69 -1.51 10.66 -12.44
CA GLU A 69 -2.71 11.03 -11.70
C GLU A 69 -3.99 10.54 -12.37
N ALA A 70 -4.07 10.64 -13.70
CA ALA A 70 -5.18 10.08 -14.46
C ALA A 70 -5.29 8.56 -14.27
N SER A 71 -4.18 7.82 -14.43
CA SER A 71 -4.16 6.37 -14.20
C SER A 71 -4.53 5.99 -12.76
N ARG A 72 -4.08 6.77 -11.77
CA ARG A 72 -4.45 6.56 -10.37
C ARG A 72 -5.94 6.76 -10.14
N THR A 73 -6.53 7.75 -10.81
CA THR A 73 -7.97 8.06 -10.72
C THR A 73 -8.82 6.99 -11.40
N THR A 74 -8.42 6.54 -12.60
CA THR A 74 -9.14 5.47 -13.31
C THR A 74 -9.07 4.14 -12.57
N ALA A 75 -7.92 3.80 -11.98
CA ALA A 75 -7.79 2.61 -11.14
C ALA A 75 -8.69 2.68 -9.89
N ALA A 76 -8.74 3.84 -9.23
CA ALA A 76 -9.62 4.04 -8.07
C ALA A 76 -11.10 3.92 -8.46
N GLU A 77 -11.48 4.45 -9.63
CA GLU A 77 -12.84 4.33 -10.14
C GLU A 77 -13.18 2.89 -10.52
N LEU A 78 -12.27 2.16 -11.16
CA LEU A 78 -12.46 0.74 -11.46
C LEU A 78 -12.70 -0.07 -10.18
N MET A 79 -11.91 0.16 -9.13
CA MET A 79 -12.10 -0.49 -7.83
C MET A 79 -13.42 -0.10 -7.15
N ARG A 80 -13.90 1.14 -7.37
CA ARG A 80 -15.23 1.57 -6.91
C ARG A 80 -16.34 0.85 -7.67
N GLN A 81 -16.23 0.75 -8.99
CA GLN A 81 -17.22 0.04 -9.82
C GLN A 81 -17.25 -1.45 -9.51
N THR A 82 -16.09 -2.11 -9.34
CA THR A 82 -16.03 -3.52 -8.92
C THR A 82 -16.74 -3.74 -7.59
N ARG A 83 -16.57 -2.84 -6.61
CA ARG A 83 -17.30 -2.91 -5.33
C ARG A 83 -18.80 -2.72 -5.52
N LYS A 84 -19.24 -1.80 -6.38
CA LYS A 84 -20.65 -1.57 -6.69
C LYS A 84 -21.30 -2.80 -7.34
N VAL A 85 -20.63 -3.39 -8.34
CA VAL A 85 -21.10 -4.63 -9.00
C VAL A 85 -21.21 -5.77 -8.00
N ARG A 86 -20.22 -5.94 -7.11
CA ARG A 86 -20.26 -6.98 -6.06
C ARG A 86 -21.37 -6.77 -5.02
N ALA A 87 -21.74 -5.52 -4.75
CA ALA A 87 -22.85 -5.22 -3.87
C ALA A 87 -24.21 -5.55 -4.50
N ILE A 88 -24.35 -5.31 -5.81
CA ILE A 88 -25.57 -5.63 -6.58
C ILE A 88 -25.68 -7.14 -6.82
N ASN A 89 -24.55 -7.79 -7.11
CA ASN A 89 -24.44 -9.24 -7.33
C ASN A 89 -23.60 -9.86 -6.22
N PRO A 90 -24.17 -10.06 -5.02
CA PRO A 90 -23.46 -10.75 -3.96
C PRO A 90 -23.09 -12.16 -4.46
N PRO A 91 -21.89 -12.66 -4.14
CA PRO A 91 -21.58 -14.08 -4.31
C PRO A 91 -22.69 -14.90 -3.64
N GLY A 92 -23.10 -16.01 -4.28
CA GLY A 92 -24.13 -16.93 -3.76
C GLY A 92 -23.83 -17.46 -2.36
N ASP A 93 -24.68 -18.34 -1.82
CA ASP A 93 -24.63 -18.75 -0.40
C ASP A 93 -23.21 -19.07 0.08
N VAL A 94 -22.64 -18.12 0.84
CA VAL A 94 -21.34 -18.28 1.46
C VAL A 94 -21.56 -19.11 2.72
N PRO A 95 -20.91 -20.28 2.86
CA PRO A 95 -21.02 -21.09 4.06
C PRO A 95 -20.76 -20.25 5.30
N LEU A 96 -21.75 -20.19 6.19
CA LEU A 96 -21.65 -19.47 7.45
C LEU A 96 -20.75 -20.25 8.40
N VAL A 97 -19.81 -19.54 9.04
CA VAL A 97 -18.93 -20.11 10.06
C VAL A 97 -19.51 -19.79 11.44
N PRO A 98 -19.93 -20.79 12.23
CA PRO A 98 -20.48 -20.57 13.57
C PRO A 98 -19.39 -20.23 14.59
N CYS A 99 -19.76 -19.47 15.63
CA CYS A 99 -18.95 -19.32 16.82
C CYS A 99 -19.07 -20.56 17.72
N PRO A 100 -17.97 -21.10 18.28
CA PRO A 100 -18.04 -22.24 19.19
C PRO A 100 -18.60 -21.89 20.59
N PHE A 101 -18.66 -20.60 20.97
CA PHE A 101 -19.04 -20.16 22.31
C PHE A 101 -20.41 -19.48 22.39
N CYS A 102 -21.05 -19.18 21.24
CA CYS A 102 -22.39 -18.59 21.21
C CYS A 102 -23.09 -18.84 19.87
N VAL A 103 -24.37 -18.47 19.79
CA VAL A 103 -25.24 -18.69 18.61
C VAL A 103 -24.90 -17.82 17.38
N ARG A 104 -23.87 -16.97 17.45
CA ARG A 104 -23.52 -16.06 16.35
C ARG A 104 -22.83 -16.79 15.19
N THR A 105 -23.21 -16.46 13.97
CA THR A 105 -22.60 -16.98 12.74
C THR A 105 -21.99 -15.85 11.89
N PHE A 106 -20.95 -16.17 11.12
CA PHE A 106 -20.15 -15.19 10.39
C PHE A 106 -19.98 -15.58 8.93
N ARG A 107 -20.01 -14.59 8.02
CA ARG A 107 -19.76 -14.78 6.58
C ARG A 107 -18.27 -14.92 6.21
N ALA A 108 -17.37 -14.65 7.15
CA ALA A 108 -15.92 -14.71 6.93
C ALA A 108 -15.16 -15.03 8.22
N ARG A 109 -14.05 -15.77 8.09
CA ARG A 109 -13.17 -16.14 9.22
C ARG A 109 -12.59 -14.93 9.96
N ILE A 110 -12.30 -13.83 9.26
CA ILE A 110 -11.80 -12.60 9.88
C ILE A 110 -12.83 -12.02 10.87
N GLY A 111 -14.12 -12.06 10.51
CA GLY A 111 -15.20 -11.61 11.39
C GLY A 111 -15.30 -12.48 12.66
N LEU A 112 -15.22 -13.80 12.50
CA LEU A 112 -15.18 -14.75 13.63
C LEU A 112 -13.97 -14.48 14.53
N VAL A 113 -12.75 -14.39 13.99
CA VAL A 113 -11.53 -14.13 14.78
C VAL A 113 -11.64 -12.80 15.55
N SER A 114 -12.23 -11.78 14.93
CA SER A 114 -12.49 -10.53 15.64
C SER A 114 -13.48 -10.69 16.78
N HIS A 115 -14.55 -11.46 16.56
CA HIS A 115 -15.57 -11.73 17.56
C HIS A 115 -15.06 -12.60 18.72
N LEU A 116 -14.20 -13.58 18.48
CA LEU A 116 -13.64 -14.44 19.54
C LEU A 116 -12.93 -13.63 20.64
N ARG A 117 -12.45 -12.42 20.34
CA ARG A 117 -11.89 -11.50 21.34
C ARG A 117 -12.91 -11.06 22.40
N THR A 118 -14.21 -11.00 22.09
CA THR A 118 -15.24 -10.66 23.08
C THR A 118 -15.43 -11.78 24.09
N HIS A 119 -15.26 -13.04 23.69
CA HIS A 119 -15.32 -14.19 24.62
C HIS A 119 -14.09 -14.28 25.52
N ARG A 120 -12.91 -13.87 25.03
CA ARG A 120 -11.68 -13.81 25.84
C ARG A 120 -11.78 -12.82 27.01
N ASN A 121 -12.57 -11.76 26.87
CA ASN A 121 -12.82 -10.79 27.94
C ASN A 121 -13.95 -11.23 28.89
N SER A 122 -14.63 -12.35 28.60
CA SER A 122 -15.75 -12.89 29.38
C SER A 122 -15.45 -14.23 30.04
N GLN A 123 -14.26 -14.81 29.83
CA GLN A 123 -13.85 -15.99 30.57
C GLN A 123 -13.47 -15.60 32.01
N PRO A 124 -14.05 -16.26 33.04
CA PRO A 124 -13.44 -16.25 34.36
C PRO A 124 -12.03 -16.82 34.21
N GLN A 125 -11.03 -16.14 34.76
CA GLN A 125 -9.68 -16.69 34.86
C GLN A 125 -9.79 -18.01 35.64
N GLN A 126 -9.43 -19.13 35.02
CA GLN A 126 -9.21 -20.35 35.79
C GLN A 126 -7.99 -20.10 36.70
N PRO A 127 -8.09 -20.39 38.01
CA PRO A 127 -6.95 -20.28 38.89
C PRO A 127 -5.87 -21.30 38.46
N PRO A 128 -4.58 -21.01 38.74
CA PRO A 128 -3.52 -21.94 38.42
C PRO A 128 -3.67 -23.22 39.24
N ASP A 129 -3.63 -24.37 38.57
CA ASP A 129 -3.53 -25.68 39.23
C ASP A 129 -2.14 -25.77 39.87
N ASP A 130 -2.12 -26.13 41.18
CA ASP A 130 -0.94 -26.44 42.00
C ASP A 130 -0.17 -27.68 41.49
#